data_AF-I3IPW9-F1
#
_entry.id   AF-I3IPW9-F1
#
_cell.length_a   1.000
_cell.length_b   1.000
_cell.length_c   1.000
_cell.angle_alpha   90.00
_cell.angle_beta   90.00
_cell.angle_gamma   90.00
#
_symmetry.space_group_name_H-M   'P 1'
#
loop_
_entity.id
_entity.type
_entity.pdbx_description
1 polymer ?
#
loop_
_entity_poly.entity_id
_entity_poly.type
_entity_poly.pdbx_seq_one_letter_code
_entity_poly.pdbx_strand_id
1 'polypeptide(L)' 'MPKNNKLFLERILKEAIHEIGHTYGLAHCDNPKCIMHFSNSLKDTDTKEPGFCFRCNMKIK' A
#
# COMPACT_ATOMS: atom_id res chain seq x y z
N MET A 1 12.26 -22.84 -2.71
CA MET A 1 11.23 -21.81 -3.03
C MET A 1 11.78 -20.98 -4.18
N PRO A 2 11.19 -20.98 -5.38
CA PRO A 2 11.64 -20.09 -6.44
C PRO A 2 11.46 -18.64 -5.98
N LYS A 3 12.49 -17.81 -6.14
CA LYS A 3 12.41 -16.39 -5.83
C LYS A 3 11.46 -15.75 -6.85
N ASN A 4 10.21 -15.48 -6.44
CA ASN A 4 9.31 -14.66 -7.25
C ASN A 4 9.73 -13.20 -7.10
N ASN A 5 10.79 -12.82 -7.83
CA ASN A 5 11.35 -11.46 -7.79
C ASN A 5 10.30 -10.39 -8.13
N LYS A 6 9.33 -10.72 -8.99
CA LYS A 6 8.24 -9.81 -9.35
C LYS A 6 7.34 -9.50 -8.15
N LEU A 7 6.88 -10.54 -7.44
CA LEU A 7 6.03 -10.36 -6.25
C LEU A 7 6.78 -9.64 -5.12
N PHE A 8 8.08 -9.94 -4.96
CA PHE A 8 8.92 -9.24 -3.99
C PHE A 8 9.02 -7.74 -4.30
N LEU A 9 9.33 -7.37 -5.54
CA LEU A 9 9.39 -5.97 -5.96
C LEU A 9 8.03 -5.27 -5.84
N GLU A 10 6.94 -5.97 -6.16
CA GLU A 10 5.58 -5.42 -6.01
C GLU A 10 5.27 -5.08 -4.55
N ARG A 11 5.61 -5.97 -3.61
CA ARG A 11 5.43 -5.72 -2.17
C ARG A 11 6.26 -4.54 -1.68
N ILE A 12 7.53 -4.46 -2.11
CA ILE A 12 8.39 -3.31 -1.77
C ILE A 12 7.77 -2.01 -2.29
N LEU A 13 7.33 -2.00 -3.56
CA LEU A 13 6.70 -0.82 -4.14
C LEU A 13 5.46 -0.39 -3.35
N LYS A 14 4.61 -1.35 -2.97
CA LYS A 14 3.38 -1.08 -2.22
C LYS A 14 3.66 -0.46 -0.86
N GLU A 15 4.57 -1.05 -0.08
CA GLU A 15 4.91 -0.51 1.25
C GLU A 15 5.71 0.80 1.14
N ALA A 16 6.57 0.96 0.13
CA ALA A 16 7.25 2.23 -0.11
C ALA A 16 6.26 3.37 -0.38
N ILE A 17 5.24 3.14 -1.22
CA ILE A 17 4.18 4.13 -1.48
C ILE A 17 3.34 4.38 -0.21
N HIS A 18 3.05 3.35 0.58
CA HIS A 18 2.35 3.45 1.87
C HIS A 18 3.07 4.40 2.84
N GLU A 19 4.36 4.15 3.08
CA GLU A 19 5.17 4.98 3.99
C GLU A 19 5.37 6.39 3.44
N ILE A 20 5.55 6.55 2.13
CA ILE A 20 5.55 7.87 1.50
C ILE A 20 4.20 8.57 1.76
N GLY A 21 3.06 7.89 1.64
CA GLY A 21 1.75 8.44 1.99
C GLY A 21 1.68 8.97 3.42
N HIS A 22 2.31 8.30 4.38
CA HIS A 22 2.46 8.82 5.74
C HIS A 22 3.27 10.11 5.80
N THR A 23 4.33 10.26 4.99
CA THR A 23 5.08 11.54 4.89
C THR A 23 4.25 12.69 4.33
N TYR A 24 3.21 12.40 3.53
CA TYR A 24 2.22 13.37 3.07
C TYR A 24 1.05 13.59 4.06
N GLY A 25 1.09 12.99 5.25
CA GLY A 25 0.09 13.16 6.30
C GLY A 25 -1.15 12.27 6.16
N LEU A 26 -1.11 11.24 5.31
CA LEU A 26 -2.20 10.27 5.22
C LEU A 26 -2.15 9.30 6.43
N ALA A 27 -3.29 9.08 7.07
CA ALA A 27 -3.46 8.00 8.05
C ALA A 27 -3.84 6.68 7.37
N HIS A 28 -3.87 5.59 8.14
CA HIS A 28 -4.37 4.30 7.66
C HIS A 28 -5.80 4.42 7.09
N CYS A 29 -6.10 3.56 6.10
CA CYS A 29 -7.38 3.50 5.44
C CYS A 29 -8.06 2.14 5.67
N ASP A 30 -9.35 2.16 6.01
CA ASP A 30 -10.14 0.93 6.22
C ASP A 30 -10.47 0.20 4.91
N ASN A 31 -10.17 0.79 3.75
CA ASN A 31 -10.35 0.11 2.47
C ASN A 31 -9.18 -0.86 2.24
N PRO A 32 -9.39 -2.20 2.24
CA PRO A 32 -8.33 -3.19 2.11
C PRO A 32 -7.59 -3.13 0.77
N LYS A 33 -8.20 -2.52 -0.26
CA LYS A 33 -7.58 -2.31 -1.56
C LYS A 33 -6.76 -1.02 -1.66
N CYS A 34 -6.84 -0.12 -0.68
CA CYS A 34 -6.08 1.12 -0.71
C CYS A 34 -4.62 0.87 -0.33
N ILE A 35 -3.69 1.58 -0.95
CA ILE A 35 -2.27 1.52 -0.57
C ILE A 35 -2.03 1.93 0.90
N MET A 36 -2.88 2.80 1.46
CA MET A 36 -2.84 3.20 2.87
C MET A 36 -3.52 2.20 3.83
N HIS A 37 -3.96 1.03 3.36
CA HIS A 37 -4.44 0.00 4.28
C HIS A 37 -3.30 -0.50 5.17
N PHE A 38 -3.59 -0.75 6.45
CA PHE A 38 -2.61 -1.31 7.37
C PHE A 38 -2.41 -2.81 7.07
N SER A 39 -1.16 -3.24 6.86
CA SER A 39 -0.82 -4.65 6.64
C SER A 39 -0.33 -5.30 7.92
N ASN A 40 -1.00 -6.36 8.38
CA ASN A 40 -0.49 -7.22 9.46
C ASN A 40 0.19 -8.50 8.92
N SER A 41 0.01 -8.79 7.64
CA SER A 41 0.53 -9.98 6.97
C SER A 41 0.90 -9.69 5.51
N LEU A 42 1.70 -10.58 4.91
CA LEU A 42 2.02 -10.49 3.48
C LEU A 42 0.78 -10.57 2.60
N LYS A 43 -0.26 -11.30 3.04
CA LYS A 43 -1.53 -11.43 2.32
C LYS A 43 -2.27 -10.09 2.26
N ASP A 44 -2.16 -9.28 3.30
CA ASP A 44 -2.77 -7.95 3.33
C ASP A 44 -2.10 -7.04 2.29
N THR A 45 -0.76 -7.04 2.23
CA THR A 45 0.00 -6.32 1.19
C THR A 45 -0.30 -6.81 -0.22
N ASP A 46 -0.47 -8.12 -0.40
CA ASP A 46 -0.86 -8.69 -1.69
C ASP A 46 -2.27 -8.25 -2.11
N THR A 47 -3.16 -7.97 -1.15
CA THR A 47 -4.55 -7.52 -1.37
C THR A 47 -4.65 -6.03 -1.75
N LYS A 48 -3.68 -5.19 -1.33
CA LYS A 48 -3.63 -3.78 -1.71
C LYS A 48 -3.51 -3.63 -3.23
N GLU A 49 -4.17 -2.63 -3.79
CA GLU A 49 -3.92 -2.17 -5.17
C GLU A 49 -2.78 -1.13 -5.16
N PRO A 50 -2.03 -0.95 -6.27
CA PRO A 50 -0.89 -0.03 -6.34
C PRO A 50 -1.31 1.45 -6.46
N GLY A 51 -2.26 1.91 -5.63
CA GLY A 51 -2.76 3.28 -5.66
C GLY A 51 -3.60 3.70 -4.46
N PHE A 52 -3.77 5.01 -4.33
CA PHE A 52 -4.65 5.61 -3.34
C PHE A 52 -6.12 5.41 -3.75
N CYS A 53 -6.98 5.07 -2.79
CA CYS A 53 -8.43 5.16 -3.02
C CYS A 53 -8.86 6.63 -3.18
N PHE A 54 -10.05 6.87 -3.74
CA PHE A 54 -10.61 8.22 -3.92
C PHE A 54 -10.48 9.12 -2.67
N ARG A 55 -10.80 8.58 -1.48
CA ARG A 55 -10.72 9.32 -0.21
C ARG A 55 -9.30 9.73 0.19
N CYS A 56 -8.30 8.89 -0.09
CA CYS A 56 -6.90 9.22 0.20
C CYS A 56 -6.35 10.19 -0.85
N ASN A 57 -6.71 10.00 -2.12
CA ASN A 57 -6.26 10.88 -3.20
C ASN A 57 -6.75 12.33 -3.00
N MET A 58 -7.97 12.51 -2.50
CA MET A 58 -8.53 13.84 -2.16
C MET A 58 -7.83 14.54 -0.99
N LYS A 59 -7.01 13.83 -0.20
CA LYS A 59 -6.27 14.38 0.94
C LYS A 59 -4.82 14.73 0.61
N ILE A 60 -4.32 14.24 -0.53
CA ILE A 60 -2.98 14.58 -1.02
C ILE A 60 -3.03 16.04 -1.49
N LYS A 61 -2.10 16.84 -0.98
CA LYS A 61 -1.93 18.24 -1.38
C LYS A 61 -0.90 18.36 -2.49
#